data_AF-A0AAX0S1E4-F1
#
_entry.id   AF-A0AAX0S1E4-F1
#
_cell.length_a   1.000
_cell.length_b   1.000
_cell.length_c   1.000
_cell.angle_alpha   90.00
_cell.angle_beta   90.00
_cell.angle_gamma   90.00
#
_symmetry.space_group_name_H-M   'P 1'
#
loop_
_entity.id
_entity.type
_entity.pdbx_description
1 polymer ?
#
loop_
_entity_poly.entity_id
_entity_poly.type
_entity_poly.pdbx_seq_one_letter_code
_entity_poly.pdbx_strand_id
1 'polypeptide(L)' 'MKQPPEMVSVKDSLYLSDMLAWNLIAIKKAHFFAAQCKDPQIIDALNRCGLMHQRHYDTILNHLNPNQYQSQQQFQ' A
#
# COMPACT_ATOMS: atom_id res chain seq x y z
N MET A 1 3.38 0.19 26.86
CA MET A 1 2.92 1.14 25.82
C MET A 1 1.43 1.38 26.04
N LYS A 2 0.92 2.60 25.81
CA LYS A 2 -0.54 2.86 25.87
C LYS A 2 -1.19 2.21 24.64
N GLN A 3 -2.24 1.41 24.86
CA GLN A 3 -3.00 0.83 23.75
C GLN A 3 -3.82 1.94 23.07
N PRO A 4 -3.94 1.94 21.73
CA PRO A 4 -4.80 2.89 21.04
C PRO A 4 -6.28 2.66 21.39
N PRO A 5 -7.14 3.70 21.32
CA PRO A 5 -8.57 3.55 21.50
C PRO A 5 -9.18 2.59 20.47
N GLU A 6 -10.29 1.93 20.80
CA GLU A 6 -10.99 1.03 19.87
C GLU A 6 -11.69 1.77 18.72
N MET A 7 -11.87 3.09 18.82
CA MET A 7 -12.48 3.90 17.78
C MET A 7 -11.43 4.57 16.88
N VAL A 8 -11.70 4.58 15.57
CA VAL A 8 -10.97 5.42 14.61
C VAL A 8 -11.50 6.84 14.72
N SER A 9 -10.66 7.77 15.15
CA SER A 9 -11.02 9.19 15.17
C SER A 9 -10.96 9.81 13.77
N VAL A 10 -11.53 11.01 13.61
CA VAL A 10 -11.39 11.78 12.36
C VAL A 10 -9.93 11.99 11.98
N LYS A 11 -9.06 12.23 12.96
CA LYS A 11 -7.63 12.40 12.74
C LYS A 11 -6.98 11.11 12.21
N ASP A 12 -7.36 9.97 12.77
CA ASP A 12 -6.86 8.66 12.32
C ASP A 12 -7.32 8.37 10.88
N SER A 13 -8.58 8.67 10.55
CA SER A 13 -9.10 8.52 9.18
C SER A 13 -8.37 9.39 8.16
N LEU A 14 -7.97 10.62 8.53
CA LEU A 14 -7.14 11.47 7.67
C LEU A 14 -5.76 10.85 7.44
N TYR A 15 -5.09 10.36 8.49
CA TYR A 15 -3.80 9.68 8.34
C TYR A 15 -3.90 8.40 7.50
N LEU A 16 -4.95 7.60 7.66
CA LEU A 16 -5.18 6.41 6.83
C LEU A 16 -5.37 6.79 5.35
N SER A 17 -6.10 7.88 5.09
CA SER A 17 -6.29 8.41 3.73
C SER A 17 -4.97 8.86 3.11
N ASP A 18 -4.14 9.58 3.87
CA ASP A 18 -2.80 9.98 3.44
C ASP A 18 -1.90 8.78 3.16
N MET A 19 -1.90 7.78 4.05
CA MET A 19 -1.11 6.55 3.87
C MET A 19 -1.51 5.78 2.61
N LEU A 20 -2.81 5.69 2.31
CA LEU A 20 -3.29 5.09 1.06
C LEU A 20 -2.82 5.89 -0.16
N ALA A 21 -2.97 7.21 -0.14
CA ALA A 21 -2.54 8.08 -1.23
C ALA A 21 -1.02 7.99 -1.48
N TRP A 22 -0.21 8.02 -0.42
CA TRP A 22 1.25 7.95 -0.52
C TRP A 22 1.73 6.61 -1.07
N ASN A 23 1.17 5.49 -0.60
CA ASN A 23 1.53 4.18 -1.16
C ASN A 23 1.14 4.08 -2.64
N LEU A 24 -0.06 4.54 -3.02
CA LEU A 24 -0.48 4.52 -4.43
C LEU A 24 0.42 5.37 -5.34
N ILE A 25 0.80 6.57 -4.88
CA ILE A 25 1.72 7.44 -5.62
C ILE A 25 3.11 6.80 -5.75
N ALA A 26 3.60 6.18 -4.67
CA ALA A 26 4.90 5.51 -4.67
C ALA A 26 4.92 4.32 -5.65
N ILE A 27 3.88 3.49 -5.67
CA ILE A 27 3.74 2.38 -6.64
C ILE A 27 3.81 2.90 -8.07
N LYS A 28 3.01 3.92 -8.40
CA LYS A 28 2.95 4.50 -9.75
C LYS A 28 4.30 5.09 -10.17
N LYS A 29 4.98 5.81 -9.28
CA LYS A 29 6.30 6.40 -9.55
C LYS A 29 7.37 5.33 -9.71
N ALA A 30 7.39 4.31 -8.85
CA ALA A 30 8.33 3.21 -8.95
C ALA A 30 8.22 2.49 -10.30
N HIS A 31 7.00 2.15 -10.72
CA HIS A 31 6.74 1.56 -12.03
C HIS A 31 7.14 2.50 -13.19
N PHE A 32 6.76 3.78 -13.12
CA PHE A 32 7.09 4.77 -14.14
C PHE A 32 8.60 4.94 -14.33
N PHE A 33 9.38 5.00 -13.25
CA PHE A 33 10.83 5.15 -13.34
C PHE A 33 11.53 3.84 -13.74
N ALA A 34 11.04 2.68 -13.31
CA ALA A 34 11.59 1.40 -13.73
C ALA A 34 11.56 1.24 -15.26
N ALA A 35 10.50 1.75 -15.91
CA ALA A 35 10.37 1.76 -17.36
C ALA A 35 11.33 2.71 -18.10
N GLN A 36 11.99 3.64 -17.39
CA GLN A 36 12.90 4.63 -17.97
C GLN A 36 14.39 4.34 -17.68
N CYS A 37 14.66 3.46 -16.70
CA CYS A 37 16.02 3.07 -16.36
C CYS A 37 16.56 2.03 -17.34
N LYS A 38 17.89 2.00 -17.47
CA LYS A 38 18.61 0.98 -18.26
C LYS A 38 19.41 0.02 -17.38
N ASP A 39 19.81 0.46 -16.20
CA ASP A 39 20.57 -0.34 -15.24
C ASP A 39 19.66 -1.41 -14.60
N PRO A 40 19.97 -2.71 -14.75
CA PRO A 40 19.15 -3.78 -14.22
C PRO A 40 18.99 -3.75 -12.68
N GLN A 41 20.00 -3.30 -11.94
CA GLN A 41 19.95 -3.24 -10.48
C GLN A 41 19.01 -2.12 -10.02
N ILE A 42 19.01 -0.99 -10.73
CA ILE A 42 18.08 0.12 -10.44
C ILE A 42 16.64 -0.31 -10.75
N ILE A 43 16.41 -0.98 -11.89
CA ILE A 43 15.08 -1.49 -12.26
C ILE A 43 14.56 -2.47 -11.19
N ASP A 44 15.38 -3.42 -10.75
CA ASP A 44 15.00 -4.38 -9.71
C ASP A 44 14.71 -3.70 -8.36
N ALA A 45 15.53 -2.73 -7.96
CA ALA A 45 15.28 -1.94 -6.75
C ALA A 45 13.95 -1.17 -6.80
N LEU A 46 13.62 -0.56 -7.94
CA LEU A 46 12.35 0.14 -8.15
C LEU A 46 11.16 -0.83 -8.12
N ASN A 47 11.28 -1.99 -8.76
CA ASN A 47 10.23 -3.01 -8.72
C ASN A 47 9.96 -3.54 -7.30
N ARG A 48 11.03 -3.80 -6.52
CA ARG A 48 10.91 -4.20 -5.11
C ARG A 48 10.26 -3.10 -4.26
N CYS A 49 10.63 -1.85 -4.49
CA CYS A 49 10.01 -0.69 -3.83
C CYS A 49 8.51 -0.59 -4.14
N GLY A 50 8.13 -0.71 -5.42
CA GLY A 50 6.73 -0.73 -5.84
C GLY A 50 5.94 -1.86 -5.19
N LEU A 51 6.48 -3.09 -5.17
CA LEU A 51 5.85 -4.25 -4.54
C LEU A 51 5.68 -4.08 -3.03
N MET A 52 6.67 -3.49 -2.34
CA MET A 52 6.55 -3.18 -0.92
C MET A 52 5.40 -2.20 -0.65
N HIS A 53 5.30 -1.11 -1.42
CA HIS A 53 4.21 -0.14 -1.26
C HIS A 53 2.83 -0.72 -1.62
N GLN A 54 2.75 -1.62 -2.60
CA GLN A 54 1.54 -2.38 -2.92
C GLN A 54 1.07 -3.18 -1.69
N ARG A 55 1.98 -3.95 -1.07
CA ARG A 55 1.65 -4.74 0.12
C ARG A 55 1.15 -3.87 1.27
N HIS A 56 1.75 -2.71 1.50
CA HIS A 56 1.29 -1.77 2.52
C HIS A 56 -0.11 -1.22 2.22
N TYR A 57 -0.37 -0.84 0.97
CA TYR A 57 -1.68 -0.38 0.53
C TYR A 57 -2.77 -1.45 0.75
N ASP A 58 -2.51 -2.68 0.30
CA ASP A 58 -3.43 -3.81 0.44
C ASP A 58 -3.66 -4.15 1.93
N THR A 59 -2.62 -4.05 2.77
CA THR A 59 -2.74 -4.27 4.21
C THR A 59 -3.70 -3.26 4.86
N ILE A 60 -3.55 -1.98 4.53
CA ILE A 60 -4.45 -0.94 5.03
C ILE A 60 -5.89 -1.19 4.55
N LEU A 61 -6.08 -1.52 3.28
CA LEU A 61 -7.40 -1.83 2.75
C LEU A 61 -8.04 -3.06 3.42
N ASN A 62 -7.26 -4.11 3.70
CA ASN A 62 -7.75 -5.29 4.42
C ASN A 62 -8.28 -4.93 5.81
N HIS A 63 -7.59 -4.02 6.52
CA HIS A 63 -8.04 -3.56 7.83
C HIS A 63 -9.30 -2.69 7.75
N LEU A 64 -9.47 -1.91 6.67
CA LEU A 64 -10.64 -1.05 6.49
C LEU A 64 -11.86 -1.81 5.94
N ASN A 65 -11.64 -2.86 5.14
CA ASN A 65 -12.69 -3.64 4.50
C ASN A 65 -12.47 -5.16 4.69
N PRO A 66 -12.52 -5.68 5.92
CA PRO A 66 -12.24 -7.09 6.20
C PRO A 66 -13.16 -8.06 5.44
N ASN A 67 -14.38 -7.65 5.12
CA ASN A 67 -15.36 -8.49 4.41
C ASN A 67 -15.16 -8.54 2.88
N GLN A 68 -14.39 -7.63 2.28
CA GLN A 68 -14.22 -7.58 0.82
C GLN A 68 -13.10 -8.49 0.30
N TYR A 69 -12.10 -8.82 1.13
CA TYR A 69 -10.99 -9.67 0.71
C TYR A 69 -11.26 -11.17 0.88
N GLN A 70 -12.22 -11.55 1.74
CA GLN A 70 -12.64 -12.95 1.88
C GLN A 70 -13.28 -13.49 0.59
N SER A 71 -13.97 -12.65 -0.17
CA SER A 71 -14.59 -13.00 -1.45
C SER A 71 -13.59 -13.11 -2.62
N GLN A 72 -12.38 -12.56 -2.51
CA GLN A 72 -11.35 -12.68 -3.55
C GLN A 72 -10.50 -13.96 -3.46
N GLN A 73 -10.38 -14.59 -2.27
CA GLN A 73 -9.66 -15.87 -2.12
C GLN A 73 -10.48 -17.11 -2.49
N GLN A 74 -11.81 -17.01 -2.61
CA GLN A 74 -12.65 -18.14 -3.01
C GLN A 74 -12.58 -18.50 -4.51
N PHE A 75 -11.83 -17.74 -5.31
CA PHE A 75 -11.70 -17.96 -6.77
C PHE A 75 -10.24 -18.15 -7.24
N GLN A 76 -9.32 -18.60 -6.37
CA GLN A 76 -7.99 -19.08 -6.77
C GLN A 76 -7.87 -20.59 -6.56
#